data_AF-A0A968TKU7-F1
#
_entry.id   AF-A0A968TKU7-F1
#
_cell.length_a   1.000
_cell.length_b   1.000
_cell.length_c   1.000
_cell.angle_alpha   90.00
_cell.angle_beta   90.00
_cell.angle_gamma   90.00
#
_symmetry.space_group_name_H-M   'P 1'
#
loop_
_entity.id
_entity.type
_entity.pdbx_description
1 polymer ?
#
loop_
_entity_poly.entity_id
_entity_poly.type
_entity_poly.pdbx_seq_one_letter_code
_entity_poly.pdbx_strand_id
1 'polypeptide(L)'
;MTLSDDIPILDRPSFFDGQRLTAADLTAVQAFHRELRWLHNRSLHSWGIAFGYAVSGLKGDRAVQLAPGYAVDCNGRDLIQSQPLTLAIPAVAGASDGGSVTYYLTASYADDSSLTPQTQSGLCGTAGAVRRSEQPDNPLAKPRRNRS
;
A
#
# COMPACT_ATOMS: atom_id res chain seq x y z
N MET A 1 18.68 0.75 15.79
CA MET A 1 17.92 1.68 14.92
C MET A 1 18.71 2.98 14.90
N THR A 2 19.51 3.19 13.87
CA THR A 2 20.37 4.36 13.72
C THR A 2 19.53 5.50 13.15
N LEU A 3 19.27 6.52 13.96
CA LEU A 3 18.39 7.67 13.69
C LEU A 3 18.80 8.55 12.48
N SER A 4 19.94 8.29 11.85
CA SER A 4 20.48 9.13 10.77
C SER A 4 20.10 8.68 9.36
N ASP A 5 19.69 7.43 9.15
CA ASP A 5 19.32 6.91 7.82
C ASP A 5 17.83 7.17 7.44
N ASP A 6 17.02 7.70 8.36
CA ASP A 6 15.56 7.86 8.18
C ASP A 6 15.12 9.27 7.72
N ILE A 7 16.06 10.22 7.61
CA ILE A 7 15.78 11.60 7.17
C ILE A 7 16.13 11.74 5.68
N PRO A 8 15.13 11.97 4.80
CA PRO A 8 15.35 12.06 3.37
C PRO A 8 16.00 13.40 3.00
N ILE A 9 16.88 13.39 1.99
CA ILE A 9 17.30 14.62 1.31
C ILE A 9 16.17 15.03 0.38
N LEU A 10 15.69 16.26 0.52
CA LEU A 10 14.54 16.76 -0.23
C LEU A 10 14.86 18.09 -0.92
N ASP A 11 14.75 18.09 -2.24
CA ASP A 11 14.81 19.29 -3.06
C ASP A 11 13.40 19.72 -3.42
N ARG A 12 13.02 20.94 -3.00
CA ARG A 12 11.72 21.52 -3.36
C ARG A 12 11.80 22.04 -4.81
N PRO A 13 10.98 21.54 -5.74
CA PRO A 13 10.97 22.08 -7.10
C PRO A 13 10.59 23.56 -7.11
N SER A 14 11.27 24.34 -7.95
CA SER A 14 11.00 25.77 -8.21
C SER A 14 10.74 25.99 -9.69
N PHE A 15 9.87 26.94 -10.02
CA PHE A 15 9.46 27.23 -11.40
C PHE A 15 9.61 28.72 -11.72
N PHE A 16 9.78 29.04 -13.00
CA PHE A 16 9.85 30.42 -13.48
C PHE A 16 8.98 30.63 -14.74
N ASP A 17 8.63 31.87 -15.02
CA ASP A 17 7.74 32.21 -16.12
C ASP A 17 8.35 31.83 -17.49
N GLY A 18 7.52 31.21 -18.33
CA GLY A 18 7.94 30.70 -19.64
C GLY A 18 8.68 29.36 -19.61
N GLN A 19 8.89 28.76 -18.43
CA GLN A 19 9.48 27.42 -18.31
C GLN A 19 8.53 26.36 -18.90
N ARG A 20 9.07 25.46 -19.73
CA ARG A 20 8.36 24.25 -20.16
C ARG A 20 8.37 23.22 -19.04
N LEU A 21 7.20 22.85 -18.55
CA LEU A 21 7.05 21.75 -17.59
C LEU A 21 6.97 20.41 -18.31
N THR A 22 7.75 19.45 -17.83
CA THR A 22 7.80 18.07 -18.32
C THR A 22 7.17 17.11 -17.32
N ALA A 23 6.98 15.86 -17.73
CA ALA A 23 6.54 14.81 -16.81
C ALA A 23 7.51 14.65 -15.63
N ALA A 24 8.82 14.77 -15.86
CA ALA A 24 9.83 14.67 -14.81
C ALA A 24 9.67 15.77 -13.74
N ASP A 25 9.34 17.00 -14.14
CA ASP A 25 9.12 18.11 -13.22
C ASP A 25 7.89 17.86 -12.33
N LEU A 26 6.79 17.38 -12.93
CA LEU A 26 5.58 17.04 -12.19
C LEU A 26 5.77 15.83 -11.27
N THR A 27 6.54 14.82 -11.72
CA THR A 27 6.93 13.68 -10.89
C THR A 27 7.78 14.12 -9.70
N ALA A 28 8.70 15.07 -9.87
CA ALA A 28 9.50 15.60 -8.78
C ALA A 28 8.64 16.30 -7.72
N VAL A 29 7.62 17.08 -8.13
CA VAL A 29 6.67 17.70 -7.20
C VAL A 29 5.88 16.65 -6.41
N GLN A 30 5.39 15.61 -7.08
CA GLN A 30 4.66 14.52 -6.42
C GLN A 30 5.54 13.77 -5.42
N ALA A 31 6.77 13.43 -5.83
CA ALA A 31 7.72 12.73 -4.97
C ALA A 31 8.08 13.54 -3.71
N PHE A 32 8.34 14.85 -3.88
CA PHE A 32 8.63 15.74 -2.76
C PHE A 32 7.51 15.76 -1.70
N HIS A 33 6.25 15.91 -2.13
CA HIS A 33 5.12 15.93 -1.19
C HIS A 33 4.84 14.55 -0.58
N ARG A 34 4.99 13.47 -1.37
CA ARG A 34 4.82 12.10 -0.87
C ARG A 34 5.83 11.80 0.23
N GLU A 35 7.10 12.14 0.02
CA GLU A 35 8.13 11.87 1.01
C GLU A 35 7.96 12.72 2.28
N LEU A 36 7.57 13.99 2.15
CA LEU A 36 7.21 14.82 3.31
C LEU A 36 6.05 14.23 4.12
N ARG A 37 5.03 13.70 3.44
CA ARG A 37 3.89 13.03 4.10
C ARG A 37 4.32 11.77 4.83
N TRP A 38 5.12 10.92 4.19
CA TRP A 38 5.62 9.70 4.81
C TRP A 38 6.54 10.00 5.98
N LEU A 39 7.41 11.01 5.88
CA LEU A 39 8.23 11.49 6.97
C LEU A 39 7.38 11.98 8.14
N HIS A 40 6.35 12.80 7.89
CA HIS A 40 5.41 13.26 8.92
C HIS A 40 4.73 12.08 9.62
N ASN A 41 4.21 11.12 8.86
CA ASN A 41 3.54 9.95 9.37
C ASN A 41 4.47 9.10 10.25
N ARG A 42 5.66 8.72 9.75
CA ARG A 42 6.58 7.84 10.51
C ARG A 42 7.28 8.51 11.69
N SER A 43 7.34 9.86 11.71
CA SER A 43 8.04 10.60 12.77
C SER A 43 7.12 11.08 13.89
N LEU A 44 5.86 11.42 13.58
CA LEU A 44 4.94 12.06 14.53
C LEU A 44 3.73 11.19 14.90
N HIS A 45 3.53 10.06 14.22
CA HIS A 45 2.38 9.17 14.45
C HIS A 45 2.82 7.73 14.63
N SER A 46 1.94 6.94 15.24
CA SER A 46 2.07 5.48 15.25
C SER A 46 1.52 4.90 13.95
N TRP A 47 2.07 3.76 13.53
CA TRP A 47 1.52 2.97 12.44
C TRP A 47 0.34 2.10 12.93
N GLY A 48 -0.53 1.67 12.01
CA GLY A 48 -1.70 0.86 12.31
C GLY A 48 -2.96 1.25 11.52
N ILE A 49 -4.08 0.61 11.82
CA ILE A 49 -5.39 0.92 11.24
C ILE A 49 -5.92 2.18 11.91
N ALA A 50 -6.21 3.22 11.12
CA ALA A 50 -6.85 4.43 11.61
C ALA A 50 -8.38 4.24 11.70
N PHE A 51 -8.99 3.68 10.65
CA PHE A 51 -10.40 3.31 10.62
C PHE A 51 -10.68 2.29 9.49
N GLY A 52 -11.79 1.56 9.60
CA GLY A 52 -12.20 0.57 8.60
C GLY A 52 -11.43 -0.75 8.70
N TYR A 53 -11.10 -1.38 7.56
CA TYR A 53 -10.45 -2.69 7.49
C TYR A 53 -11.18 -3.80 8.28
N ALA A 54 -12.49 -3.64 8.49
CA ALA A 54 -13.28 -4.64 9.19
C ALA A 54 -13.34 -5.93 8.36
N VAL A 55 -13.07 -7.06 9.00
CA VAL A 55 -13.16 -8.40 8.39
C VAL A 55 -14.44 -9.06 8.85
N SER A 56 -15.23 -9.59 7.91
CA SER A 56 -16.46 -10.34 8.21
C SER A 56 -16.54 -11.63 7.40
N GLY A 57 -17.23 -12.62 7.96
CA GLY A 57 -17.45 -13.93 7.36
C GLY A 57 -18.28 -14.81 8.29
N LEU A 58 -18.94 -15.83 7.73
CA LEU A 58 -19.73 -16.79 8.48
C LEU A 58 -18.95 -18.10 8.71
N LYS A 59 -19.34 -18.84 9.74
CA LYS A 59 -18.76 -20.16 10.02
C LYS A 59 -19.01 -21.09 8.82
N GLY A 60 -17.94 -21.65 8.28
CA GLY A 60 -17.99 -22.55 7.12
C GLY A 60 -17.73 -21.85 5.78
N ASP A 61 -17.66 -20.52 5.76
CA ASP A 61 -17.30 -19.79 4.55
C ASP A 61 -15.87 -20.12 4.12
N ARG A 62 -15.66 -20.10 2.81
CA ARG A 62 -14.35 -20.28 2.16
C ARG A 62 -13.73 -18.96 1.73
N ALA A 63 -14.33 -17.85 2.14
CA ALA A 63 -13.86 -16.50 1.87
C ALA A 63 -14.28 -15.58 3.02
N VAL A 64 -13.57 -14.46 3.16
CA VAL A 64 -13.93 -13.36 4.06
C VAL A 64 -14.08 -12.08 3.26
N GLN A 65 -14.92 -11.17 3.76
CA GLN A 65 -15.07 -9.82 3.24
C GLN A 65 -14.22 -8.85 4.05
N LEU A 66 -13.40 -8.06 3.37
CA LEU A 66 -12.69 -6.92 3.93
C LEU A 66 -13.44 -5.64 3.55
N ALA A 67 -13.85 -4.85 4.53
CA ALA A 67 -14.46 -3.55 4.32
C ALA A 67 -13.41 -2.47 3.95
N PRO A 68 -13.81 -1.37 3.28
CA PRO A 68 -12.96 -0.22 3.07
C PRO A 68 -12.31 0.29 4.37
N GLY A 69 -11.13 0.89 4.25
CA GLY A 69 -10.39 1.41 5.39
C GLY A 69 -9.12 2.14 5.03
N TYR A 70 -8.55 2.77 6.06
CA TYR A 70 -7.31 3.52 5.98
C TYR A 70 -6.38 3.11 7.13
N ALA A 71 -5.13 2.82 6.77
CA ALA A 71 -4.08 2.45 7.70
C ALA A 71 -2.77 3.13 7.27
N VAL A 72 -1.80 3.16 8.18
CA VAL A 72 -0.44 3.64 7.92
C VAL A 72 0.53 2.53 8.29
N ASP A 73 1.49 2.23 7.42
CA ASP A 73 2.52 1.23 7.72
C ASP A 73 3.70 1.80 8.53
N CYS A 74 4.63 0.95 8.95
CA CYS A 74 5.77 1.37 9.77
C CYS A 74 6.74 2.32 9.05
N ASN A 75 6.66 2.47 7.73
CA ASN A 75 7.43 3.42 6.94
C ASN A 75 6.67 4.74 6.70
N GLY A 76 5.47 4.90 7.29
CA GLY A 76 4.64 6.08 7.15
C GLY A 76 3.81 6.11 5.86
N ARG A 77 3.73 5.00 5.12
CA ARG A 77 3.01 4.91 3.85
C ARG A 77 1.53 4.68 4.09
N ASP A 78 0.72 5.36 3.29
CA ASP A 78 -0.74 5.30 3.35
C ASP A 78 -1.27 4.01 2.69
N LEU A 79 -2.06 3.22 3.42
CA LEU A 79 -2.69 1.98 2.95
C LEU A 79 -4.20 2.19 2.80
N ILE A 80 -4.64 2.51 1.58
CA ILE A 80 -6.02 2.92 1.29
C ILE A 80 -6.78 1.78 0.61
N GLN A 81 -7.66 1.10 1.35
CA GLN A 81 -8.62 0.17 0.78
C GLN A 81 -9.93 0.92 0.51
N SER A 82 -10.12 1.38 -0.72
CA SER A 82 -11.28 2.22 -1.07
C SER A 82 -12.57 1.45 -1.31
N GLN A 83 -12.47 0.16 -1.66
CA GLN A 83 -13.60 -0.72 -1.99
C GLN A 83 -13.59 -2.00 -1.15
N PRO A 84 -14.73 -2.65 -0.93
CA PRO A 84 -14.76 -3.97 -0.31
C PRO A 84 -13.93 -4.98 -1.12
N LEU A 85 -13.25 -5.90 -0.43
CA LEU A 85 -12.43 -6.94 -1.06
C LEU A 85 -12.83 -8.32 -0.52
N THR A 86 -13.10 -9.27 -1.42
CA THR A 86 -13.34 -10.67 -1.06
C THR A 86 -12.04 -11.45 -1.12
N LEU A 87 -11.67 -12.12 -0.03
CA LEU A 87 -10.43 -12.89 0.09
C LEU A 87 -10.75 -14.35 0.33
N ALA A 88 -10.32 -15.23 -0.58
CA ALA A 88 -10.49 -16.66 -0.44
C ALA A 88 -9.59 -17.22 0.68
N ILE A 89 -10.17 -17.99 1.59
CA ILE A 89 -9.42 -18.70 2.64
C ILE A 89 -8.76 -19.92 1.99
N PRO A 90 -7.43 -20.04 2.05
CA PRO A 90 -6.75 -21.20 1.47
C PRO A 90 -7.24 -22.49 2.12
N ALA A 91 -7.57 -23.49 1.31
CA ALA A 91 -7.89 -24.81 1.82
C ALA A 91 -6.66 -25.37 2.55
N VAL A 92 -6.82 -25.65 3.83
CA VAL A 92 -5.83 -26.39 4.59
C VAL A 92 -6.32 -27.83 4.65
N ALA A 93 -5.49 -28.78 4.20
CA ALA A 93 -5.56 -30.10 4.81
C ALA A 93 -5.39 -29.85 6.30
N GLY A 94 -6.36 -30.26 7.12
CA GLY A 94 -6.31 -30.03 8.56
C GLY A 94 -4.92 -30.39 9.07
N ALA A 95 -4.45 -29.68 10.10
CA ALA A 95 -3.32 -30.19 10.86
C ALA A 95 -3.57 -31.68 11.16
N SER A 96 -2.53 -32.50 11.25
CA SER A 96 -2.65 -33.96 11.35
C SER A 96 -3.52 -34.45 12.53
N ASP A 97 -3.94 -33.54 13.41
CA ASP A 97 -4.81 -33.68 14.57
C ASP A 97 -6.27 -33.18 14.37
N GLY A 98 -6.62 -32.65 13.19
CA GLY A 98 -7.94 -32.04 12.93
C GLY A 98 -8.13 -30.64 13.53
N GLY A 99 -7.05 -29.97 13.96
CA GLY A 99 -7.10 -28.65 14.59
C GLY A 99 -7.45 -27.48 13.64
N SER A 100 -7.89 -26.37 14.22
CA SER A 100 -8.10 -25.12 13.49
C SER A 100 -6.77 -24.48 13.08
N VAL A 101 -6.76 -23.81 11.92
CA VAL A 101 -5.59 -23.07 11.42
C VAL A 101 -5.89 -21.58 11.44
N THR A 102 -5.03 -20.81 12.10
CA THR A 102 -5.11 -19.35 12.13
C THR A 102 -4.48 -18.76 10.87
N TYR A 103 -5.13 -17.76 10.29
CA TYR A 103 -4.58 -16.89 9.26
C TYR A 103 -4.63 -15.44 9.76
N TYR A 104 -3.63 -14.66 9.39
CA TYR A 104 -3.61 -13.21 9.54
C TYR A 104 -3.88 -12.57 8.19
N LEU A 105 -4.79 -11.59 8.18
CA LEU A 105 -4.89 -10.67 7.08
C LEU A 105 -3.83 -9.58 7.27
N THR A 106 -2.95 -9.42 6.30
CA THR A 106 -1.93 -8.36 6.28
C THR A 106 -2.26 -7.37 5.20
N ALA A 107 -2.01 -6.08 5.43
CA ALA A 107 -2.04 -5.04 4.42
C ALA A 107 -0.63 -4.48 4.24
N SER A 108 -0.16 -4.34 3.01
CA SER A 108 1.14 -3.75 2.69
C SER A 108 1.04 -2.75 1.55
N TYR A 109 1.93 -1.77 1.55
CA TYR A 109 2.03 -0.79 0.48
C TYR A 109 2.43 -1.50 -0.82
N ALA A 110 1.64 -1.31 -1.88
CA ALA A 110 1.92 -1.88 -3.18
C ALA A 110 2.93 -1.00 -3.91
N ASP A 111 4.03 -1.59 -4.36
CA ASP A 111 5.00 -0.87 -5.16
C ASP A 111 4.40 -0.46 -6.52
N ASP A 112 4.93 0.62 -7.05
CA ASP A 112 4.53 1.21 -8.32
C ASP A 112 4.50 0.19 -9.49
N SER A 113 5.34 -0.86 -9.42
CA SER A 113 5.40 -1.95 -10.40
C SER A 113 4.30 -3.00 -10.25
N SER A 114 3.67 -3.14 -9.08
CA SER A 114 2.55 -4.09 -8.87
C SER A 114 1.19 -3.45 -9.18
N LEU A 115 1.11 -2.12 -9.23
CA LEU A 115 -0.11 -1.40 -9.59
C LEU A 115 -0.41 -1.47 -11.09
N THR A 116 -1.67 -1.74 -11.43
CA THR A 116 -2.11 -1.71 -12.84
C THR A 116 -2.22 -0.26 -13.32
N PRO A 117 -1.42 0.16 -14.32
CA PRO A 117 -1.48 1.53 -14.82
C PRO A 117 -2.66 1.70 -15.78
N GLN A 118 -3.33 2.84 -15.70
CA GLN A 118 -4.12 3.36 -16.81
C GLN A 118 -3.17 4.03 -17.79
N THR A 119 -3.12 3.55 -19.03
CA THR A 119 -2.20 4.05 -20.06
C THR A 119 -2.93 4.88 -21.11
N GLN A 120 -2.24 5.89 -21.63
CA GLN A 120 -2.75 6.72 -22.73
C GLN A 120 -1.69 6.85 -23.83
N SER A 121 -2.13 6.81 -25.09
CA SER A 121 -1.28 7.12 -26.25
C SER A 121 -1.08 8.63 -26.38
N GLY A 122 0.13 9.04 -26.72
CA GLY A 122 0.53 10.40 -27.02
C GLY A 122 0.86 10.60 -28.50
N LEU A 123 1.38 11.79 -28.81
CA LEU A 123 1.83 12.13 -30.16
C LEU A 123 3.08 11.31 -30.55
N CYS A 124 3.29 11.18 -31.86
CA CYS A 124 4.46 10.50 -32.43
C CYS A 124 4.66 9.04 -31.97
N GLY A 125 3.55 8.35 -31.68
CA GLY A 125 3.58 6.94 -31.25
C GLY A 125 4.05 6.72 -29.81
N THR A 126 4.15 7.78 -29.00
CA THR A 126 4.44 7.65 -27.57
C THR A 126 3.23 7.07 -26.83
N ALA A 127 3.45 6.41 -25.70
CA ALA A 127 2.41 5.99 -24.77
C ALA A 127 2.98 5.93 -23.35
N GLY A 128 2.15 6.15 -22.34
CA GLY A 128 2.61 6.13 -20.95
C GLY A 128 1.49 5.94 -19.95
N ALA A 129 1.86 5.57 -18.72
CA ALA A 129 0.95 5.54 -17.59
C ALA A 129 0.54 6.97 -17.22
N VAL A 130 -0.76 7.23 -17.13
CA VAL A 130 -1.31 8.53 -16.71
C VAL A 130 -1.89 8.46 -15.30
N ARG A 131 -2.25 7.26 -14.82
CA ARG A 131 -2.75 7.02 -13.46
C ARG A 131 -2.37 5.62 -13.00
N ARG A 132 -2.14 5.48 -11.69
CA ARG A 132 -2.06 4.20 -10.98
C ARG A 132 -3.03 4.29 -9.82
N SER A 133 -3.92 3.32 -9.69
CA SER A 133 -4.87 3.31 -8.58
C SER A 133 -4.15 2.86 -7.34
N GLU A 134 -4.16 3.67 -6.28
CA GLU A 134 -3.69 3.26 -4.96
C GLU A 134 -4.57 2.12 -4.45
N GLN A 135 -3.95 0.99 -4.14
CA GLN A 135 -4.58 -0.16 -3.49
C GLN A 135 -3.49 -0.95 -2.75
N PRO A 136 -3.68 -1.27 -1.46
CA PRO A 136 -2.73 -2.10 -0.72
C PRO A 136 -2.82 -3.56 -1.16
N ASP A 137 -1.71 -4.27 -1.02
CA ASP A 137 -1.67 -5.72 -1.13
C ASP A 137 -2.22 -6.32 0.17
N ASN A 138 -3.26 -7.16 0.06
CA ASN A 138 -3.98 -7.71 1.22
C ASN A 138 -3.92 -9.26 1.30
N PRO A 139 -2.75 -9.91 1.38
CA PRO A 139 -2.68 -11.36 1.41
C PRO A 139 -3.11 -11.95 2.77
N LEU A 140 -3.62 -13.19 2.74
CA LEU A 140 -3.78 -14.03 3.93
C LEU A 140 -2.49 -14.80 4.19
N ALA A 141 -1.86 -14.55 5.33
CA ALA A 141 -0.61 -15.19 5.75
C ALA A 141 -0.81 -16.09 6.98
N LYS A 142 -0.10 -17.21 7.05
CA LYS A 142 -0.05 -18.03 8.28
C LYS A 142 0.81 -17.35 9.35
N PRO A 143 0.55 -17.58 10.65
CA PRO A 143 1.46 -17.20 11.72
C PRO A 143 2.87 -17.69 11.40
N ARG A 144 3.86 -16.79 11.44
CA ARG A 144 5.25 -17.24 11.47
C ARG A 144 5.47 -17.92 12.81
N ARG A 145 5.93 -19.18 12.80
CA ARG A 145 6.41 -19.83 14.04
C ARG A 145 7.58 -18.99 14.54
N ASN A 146 7.47 -18.40 15.72
CA ASN A 146 8.62 -17.80 16.39
C ASN A 146 9.69 -18.90 16.53
N ARG A 147 10.87 -18.68 15.94
CA ARG A 147 12.06 -19.35 16.43
C ARG A 147 12.39 -18.66 17.76
N SER A 148 12.38 -19.46 18.83
CA SER A 148 12.91 -19.10 20.13
C SER A 148 14.42 -18.90 20.06
#